data_AF-A0A945I926-F1
#
_entry.id   AF-A0A945I926-F1
#
_cell.length_a   1.000
_cell.length_b   1.000
_cell.length_c   1.000
_cell.angle_alpha   90.00
_cell.angle_beta   90.00
_cell.angle_gamma   90.00
#
_symmetry.space_group_name_H-M   'P 1'
#
loop_
_entity.id
_entity.type
_entity.pdbx_description
1 polymer ?
#
loop_
_entity_poly.entity_id
_entity_poly.type
_entity_poly.pdbx_seq_one_letter_code
_entity_poly.pdbx_strand_id
1 'polypeptide(L)'
;APVSPSYRSLLIRVSAIIFLTTAVSSIIFQSTTFALPKIFDERLQGLAVELSAWAKDMALFGESDVATVIGSLAFIVFAIASIAQLIVGSMLDRFGPRRVFMGLAIIQMIFFSAMPGLTDGIALAVALGFMLGAFGQIPINDYMISKTAKGAYRARIYGVRYVVSFTVLALTLPLISVVYKNWGFDMLFLILAGAAIVILTAVAILPKQLPSPDAEPVAAE
;
A
#
# COMPACT_ATOMS: atom_id res chain seq x y z
N ALA A 1 6.58 10.50 -35.53
CA ALA A 1 7.48 11.69 -35.56
C ALA A 1 8.41 11.64 -34.35
N PRO A 2 9.58 12.29 -34.33
CA PRO A 2 10.39 12.37 -33.11
C PRO A 2 9.60 13.09 -32.00
N VAL A 3 9.61 12.49 -30.82
CA VAL A 3 8.95 13.02 -29.61
C VAL A 3 9.54 14.38 -29.24
N SER A 4 8.69 15.38 -28.96
CA SER A 4 9.17 16.70 -28.51
C SER A 4 9.97 16.60 -27.20
N PRO A 5 11.02 17.43 -27.01
CA PRO A 5 11.86 17.39 -25.80
C PRO A 5 11.06 17.55 -24.49
N SER A 6 10.00 18.38 -24.51
CA SER A 6 9.10 18.59 -23.38
C SER A 6 8.26 17.35 -23.06
N TYR A 7 7.76 16.63 -24.07
CA TYR A 7 7.02 15.38 -23.88
C TYR A 7 7.93 14.27 -23.36
N ARG A 8 9.18 14.18 -23.84
CA ARG A 8 10.18 13.24 -23.32
C ARG A 8 10.50 13.49 -21.85
N SER A 9 10.69 14.75 -21.46
CA SER A 9 10.93 15.12 -20.06
C SER A 9 9.73 14.79 -19.17
N LEU A 10 8.51 14.97 -19.67
CA LEU A 10 7.29 14.62 -18.95
C LEU A 10 7.17 13.10 -18.75
N LEU A 11 7.43 12.30 -19.79
CA LEU A 11 7.42 10.85 -19.70
C LEU A 11 8.46 10.33 -18.69
N ILE A 12 9.70 10.82 -18.75
CA ILE A 12 10.75 10.43 -17.80
C ILE A 12 10.33 10.75 -16.36
N ARG A 13 9.80 11.95 -16.12
CA ARG A 13 9.31 12.36 -14.79
C ARG A 13 8.18 11.46 -14.30
N VAL A 14 7.19 11.18 -15.15
CA VAL A 14 6.05 10.32 -14.78
C VAL A 14 6.51 8.89 -14.53
N SER A 15 7.38 8.33 -15.36
CA SER A 15 7.96 7.00 -15.15
C SER A 15 8.77 6.93 -13.85
N ALA A 16 9.62 7.92 -13.57
CA ALA A 16 10.38 7.97 -12.33
C ALA A 16 9.47 7.99 -11.09
N ILE A 17 8.39 8.78 -11.13
CA ILE A 17 7.39 8.80 -10.05
C ILE A 17 6.74 7.43 -9.92
N ILE A 18 6.25 6.82 -11.01
CA ILE A 18 5.59 5.50 -10.98
C ILE A 18 6.50 4.43 -10.37
N PHE A 19 7.78 4.38 -10.77
CA PHE A 19 8.71 3.37 -10.26
C PHE A 19 9.10 3.62 -8.81
N LEU A 20 9.34 4.88 -8.42
CA LEU A 20 9.59 5.24 -7.03
C LEU A 20 8.39 4.87 -6.15
N THR A 21 7.18 5.28 -6.54
CA THR A 21 5.96 4.98 -5.79
C THR A 21 5.66 3.49 -5.79
N THR A 22 5.97 2.76 -6.86
CA THR A 22 5.87 1.30 -6.88
C THR A 22 6.77 0.69 -5.81
N ALA A 23 8.06 1.06 -5.78
CA ALA A 23 9.00 0.51 -4.81
C ALA A 23 8.56 0.81 -3.37
N VAL A 24 8.22 2.07 -3.09
CA VAL A 24 7.87 2.50 -1.73
C VAL A 24 6.51 1.94 -1.28
N SER A 25 5.48 1.96 -2.14
CA SER A 25 4.20 1.30 -1.83
C SER A 25 4.37 -0.22 -1.64
N SER A 26 5.30 -0.84 -2.37
CA SER A 26 5.62 -2.25 -2.20
C SER A 26 6.26 -2.53 -0.85
N ILE A 27 7.14 -1.64 -0.33
CA ILE A 27 7.67 -1.76 1.03
C ILE A 27 6.52 -1.73 2.03
N ILE A 28 5.61 -0.76 1.91
CA ILE A 28 4.47 -0.61 2.82
C ILE A 28 3.61 -1.87 2.80
N PHE A 29 3.11 -2.26 1.62
CA PHE A 29 2.19 -3.38 1.47
C PHE A 29 2.78 -4.69 1.99
N GLN A 30 4.05 -4.96 1.68
CA GLN A 30 4.70 -6.20 2.08
C GLN A 30 5.04 -6.20 3.56
N SER A 31 5.51 -5.07 4.10
CA SER A 31 5.81 -4.93 5.52
C SER A 31 4.58 -5.16 6.36
N THR A 32 3.47 -4.49 6.00
CA THR A 32 2.21 -4.68 6.74
C THR A 32 1.68 -6.09 6.54
N THR A 33 1.67 -6.65 5.33
CA THR A 33 1.09 -7.98 5.10
C THR A 33 1.83 -9.10 5.83
N PHE A 34 3.16 -9.09 5.83
CA PHE A 34 3.94 -10.12 6.53
C PHE A 34 3.97 -9.91 8.05
N ALA A 35 4.04 -8.66 8.51
CA ALA A 35 4.14 -8.37 9.93
C ALA A 35 2.77 -8.40 10.65
N LEU A 36 1.65 -8.18 9.96
CA LEU A 36 0.33 -7.98 10.60
C LEU A 36 -0.04 -9.09 11.59
N PRO A 37 0.08 -10.39 11.26
CA PRO A 37 -0.26 -11.45 12.21
C PRO A 37 0.57 -11.36 13.49
N LYS A 38 1.86 -11.04 13.37
CA LYS A 38 2.76 -10.90 14.52
C LYS A 38 2.52 -9.61 15.30
N ILE A 39 2.22 -8.51 14.61
CA ILE A 39 1.77 -7.26 15.24
C ILE A 39 0.51 -7.52 16.08
N PHE A 40 -0.45 -8.27 15.55
CA PHE A 40 -1.68 -8.60 16.26
C PHE A 40 -1.42 -9.52 17.45
N ASP A 41 -0.53 -10.49 17.29
CA ASP A 41 -0.06 -11.34 18.38
C ASP A 41 0.61 -10.55 19.51
N GLU A 42 1.26 -9.42 19.24
CA GLU A 42 1.84 -8.60 20.33
C GLU A 42 0.87 -7.55 20.88
N ARG A 43 0.06 -6.97 20.02
CA ARG A 43 -0.72 -5.76 20.33
C ARG A 43 -2.14 -6.06 20.77
N LEU A 44 -2.71 -7.21 20.39
CA LEU A 44 -4.13 -7.54 20.59
C LEU A 44 -4.35 -8.68 21.59
N GLN A 45 -3.38 -9.01 22.44
CA GLN A 45 -3.49 -10.13 23.38
C GLN A 45 -4.70 -10.01 24.32
N GLY A 46 -4.97 -8.81 24.85
CA GLY A 46 -6.13 -8.58 25.72
C GLY A 46 -7.44 -8.84 24.98
N LEU A 47 -7.60 -8.19 23.83
CA LEU A 47 -8.77 -8.38 22.96
C LEU A 47 -8.94 -9.84 22.51
N ALA A 48 -7.85 -10.52 22.17
CA ALA A 48 -7.89 -11.89 21.69
C ALA A 48 -8.30 -12.89 22.79
N VAL A 49 -7.87 -12.65 24.04
CA VAL A 49 -8.32 -13.42 25.21
C VAL A 49 -9.81 -13.21 25.47
N GLU A 50 -10.29 -11.97 25.44
CA GLU A 50 -11.72 -11.66 25.62
C GLU A 50 -12.59 -12.30 24.54
N LEU A 51 -12.17 -12.19 23.27
CA LEU A 51 -12.88 -12.79 22.13
C LEU A 51 -12.80 -14.32 22.14
N SER A 52 -11.68 -14.91 22.59
CA SER A 52 -11.56 -16.37 22.77
C SER A 52 -12.54 -16.88 23.83
N ALA A 53 -12.66 -16.19 24.97
CA ALA A 53 -13.62 -16.55 26.00
C ALA A 53 -15.07 -16.46 25.48
N TRP A 54 -15.42 -15.34 24.83
CA TRP A 54 -16.74 -15.15 24.24
C TRP A 54 -17.07 -16.19 23.15
N ALA A 55 -16.08 -16.55 22.32
CA ALA A 55 -16.26 -17.54 21.25
C ALA A 55 -16.52 -18.95 21.79
N LYS A 56 -15.85 -19.33 22.89
CA LYS A 56 -16.09 -20.59 23.60
C LYS A 56 -17.50 -20.65 24.17
N ASP A 57 -17.96 -19.57 24.80
CA ASP A 57 -19.32 -19.49 25.37
C ASP A 57 -20.40 -19.65 24.31
N MET A 58 -20.18 -19.12 23.10
CA MET A 58 -21.14 -19.19 21.99
C MET A 58 -21.02 -20.49 21.15
N ALA A 59 -20.07 -21.38 21.46
CA ALA A 59 -19.77 -22.60 20.70
C ALA A 59 -19.62 -22.39 19.16
N LEU A 60 -19.28 -21.18 18.74
CA LEU A 60 -19.21 -20.79 17.32
C LEU A 60 -17.97 -21.38 16.62
N PHE A 61 -16.91 -21.60 17.39
CA PHE A 61 -15.64 -22.15 16.93
C PHE A 61 -15.13 -23.05 18.05
N GLY A 62 -14.96 -24.36 17.81
CA GLY A 62 -14.66 -25.42 18.81
C GLY A 62 -13.65 -25.06 19.92
N GLU A 63 -12.47 -25.68 19.96
CA GLU A 63 -11.40 -25.19 20.84
C GLU A 63 -10.77 -23.95 20.19
N SER A 64 -11.36 -22.78 20.44
CA SER A 64 -10.84 -21.49 19.99
C SER A 64 -9.74 -20.98 20.92
N ASP A 65 -8.48 -21.31 20.59
CA ASP A 65 -7.32 -20.71 21.25
C ASP A 65 -7.05 -19.28 20.74
N VAL A 66 -6.32 -18.49 21.54
CA VAL A 66 -5.96 -17.08 21.30
C VAL A 66 -5.26 -16.92 19.95
N ALA A 67 -4.38 -17.86 19.56
CA ALA A 67 -3.71 -17.85 18.27
C ALA A 67 -4.69 -17.92 17.08
N THR A 68 -5.74 -18.74 17.19
CA THR A 68 -6.80 -18.85 16.17
C THR A 68 -7.59 -17.54 16.05
N VAL A 69 -7.86 -16.87 17.17
CA VAL A 69 -8.53 -15.57 17.19
C VAL A 69 -7.66 -14.51 16.51
N ILE A 70 -6.38 -14.43 16.85
CA ILE A 70 -5.42 -13.50 16.21
C ILE A 70 -5.37 -13.70 14.69
N GLY A 71 -5.26 -14.96 14.25
CA GLY A 71 -5.27 -15.30 12.83
C GLY A 71 -6.58 -14.90 12.15
N SER A 72 -7.72 -15.10 12.83
CA SER A 72 -9.04 -14.70 12.33
C SER A 72 -9.19 -13.19 12.22
N LEU A 73 -8.68 -12.43 13.19
CA LEU A 73 -8.66 -10.96 13.14
C LEU A 73 -7.83 -10.45 11.97
N ALA A 74 -6.64 -11.02 11.75
CA ALA A 74 -5.81 -10.69 10.59
C ALA A 74 -6.54 -11.01 9.27
N PHE A 75 -7.18 -12.18 9.18
CA PHE A 75 -8.00 -12.57 8.03
C PHE A 75 -9.13 -11.56 7.75
N ILE A 76 -9.88 -11.16 8.77
CA ILE A 76 -10.98 -10.19 8.65
C ILE A 76 -10.44 -8.85 8.14
N VAL A 77 -9.32 -8.37 8.69
CA VAL A 77 -8.70 -7.12 8.24
C VAL A 77 -8.26 -7.22 6.79
N PHE A 78 -7.62 -8.31 6.36
CA PHE A 78 -7.27 -8.52 4.95
C PHE A 78 -8.49 -8.59 4.04
N ALA A 79 -9.55 -9.29 4.46
CA ALA A 79 -10.78 -9.42 3.70
C ALA A 79 -11.45 -8.05 3.47
N ILE A 80 -11.60 -7.26 4.53
CA ILE A 80 -12.15 -5.90 4.44
C ILE A 80 -11.24 -5.01 3.60
N ALA A 81 -9.92 -5.06 3.83
CA ALA A 81 -8.95 -4.25 3.09
C ALA A 81 -8.98 -4.57 1.58
N SER A 82 -9.25 -5.81 1.18
CA SER A 82 -9.35 -6.20 -0.23
C SER A 82 -10.43 -5.45 -0.99
N ILE A 83 -11.55 -5.11 -0.35
CA ILE A 83 -12.66 -4.34 -0.95
C ILE A 83 -12.18 -2.93 -1.34
N ALA A 84 -11.19 -2.36 -0.65
CA ALA A 84 -10.64 -1.05 -0.96
C ALA A 84 -10.09 -0.96 -2.39
N GLN A 85 -9.60 -2.07 -2.96
CA GLN A 85 -9.10 -2.09 -4.34
C GLN A 85 -10.20 -1.78 -5.37
N LEU A 86 -11.41 -2.30 -5.14
CA LEU A 86 -12.56 -2.06 -6.03
C LEU A 86 -13.02 -0.59 -5.93
N ILE A 87 -13.12 -0.08 -4.71
CA ILE A 87 -13.52 1.30 -4.44
C ILE A 87 -12.50 2.25 -5.06
N VAL A 88 -11.21 2.06 -4.78
CA VAL A 88 -10.14 2.89 -5.32
C VAL A 88 -10.08 2.79 -6.83
N GLY A 89 -10.22 1.59 -7.41
CA GLY A 89 -10.31 1.40 -8.86
C GLY A 89 -11.35 2.33 -9.49
N SER A 90 -12.57 2.37 -8.94
CA SER A 90 -13.62 3.27 -9.41
C SER A 90 -13.31 4.76 -9.20
N MET A 91 -12.65 5.10 -8.08
CA MET A 91 -12.24 6.47 -7.77
C MET A 91 -11.16 6.99 -8.72
N LEU A 92 -10.29 6.12 -9.24
CA LEU A 92 -9.24 6.50 -10.18
C LEU A 92 -9.81 7.06 -11.48
N ASP A 93 -10.89 6.46 -11.99
CA ASP A 93 -11.59 6.97 -13.17
C ASP A 93 -12.33 8.29 -12.89
N ARG A 94 -12.90 8.45 -11.68
CA ARG A 94 -13.71 9.63 -11.35
C ARG A 94 -12.91 10.85 -10.92
N PHE A 95 -11.84 10.66 -10.14
CA PHE A 95 -11.10 11.73 -9.49
C PHE A 95 -9.65 11.85 -9.96
N GLY A 96 -9.16 10.88 -10.75
CA GLY A 96 -7.81 10.82 -11.26
C GLY A 96 -6.79 10.29 -10.25
N PRO A 97 -5.66 9.76 -10.73
CA PRO A 97 -4.70 9.02 -9.91
C PRO A 97 -4.02 9.90 -8.86
N ARG A 98 -3.72 11.17 -9.19
CA ARG A 98 -3.06 12.08 -8.25
C ARG A 98 -3.83 12.26 -6.95
N ARG A 99 -5.12 12.63 -7.04
CA ARG A 99 -5.94 12.94 -5.84
C ARG A 99 -6.17 11.71 -4.99
N VAL A 100 -6.48 10.59 -5.63
CA VAL A 100 -6.76 9.31 -4.97
C VAL A 100 -5.51 8.80 -4.26
N PHE A 101 -4.35 8.82 -4.93
CA PHE A 101 -3.10 8.35 -4.35
C PHE A 101 -2.64 9.24 -3.18
N MET A 102 -2.77 10.57 -3.30
CA MET A 102 -2.51 11.48 -2.18
C MET A 102 -3.41 11.18 -0.97
N GLY A 103 -4.70 10.94 -1.20
CA GLY A 103 -5.64 10.60 -0.13
C GLY A 103 -5.23 9.33 0.63
N LEU A 104 -4.90 8.26 -0.09
CA LEU A 104 -4.45 7.02 0.53
C LEU A 104 -3.10 7.16 1.25
N ALA A 105 -2.17 7.95 0.70
CA ALA A 105 -0.89 8.22 1.34
C ALA A 105 -1.07 9.02 2.65
N ILE A 106 -2.01 9.98 2.69
CA ILE A 106 -2.37 10.70 3.91
C ILE A 106 -2.98 9.76 4.94
N ILE A 107 -3.91 8.89 4.53
CA ILE A 107 -4.49 7.85 5.41
C ILE A 107 -3.36 7.00 6.01
N GLN A 108 -2.47 6.44 5.18
CA GLN A 108 -1.34 5.64 5.66
C GLN A 108 -0.44 6.42 6.61
N MET A 109 -0.07 7.66 6.27
CA MET A 109 0.76 8.51 7.13
C MET A 109 0.12 8.70 8.52
N ILE A 110 -1.17 9.02 8.57
CA ILE A 110 -1.89 9.23 9.83
C ILE A 110 -1.94 7.93 10.64
N PHE A 111 -2.40 6.83 10.05
CA PHE A 111 -2.59 5.58 10.79
C PHE A 111 -1.26 4.94 11.21
N PHE A 112 -0.20 5.01 10.39
CA PHE A 112 1.13 4.56 10.80
C PHE A 112 1.72 5.44 11.91
N SER A 113 1.52 6.76 11.86
CA SER A 113 2.02 7.64 12.93
C SER A 113 1.24 7.48 14.23
N ALA A 114 -0.01 7.02 14.17
CA ALA A 114 -0.87 6.81 15.33
C ALA A 114 -0.66 5.45 16.01
N MET A 115 -0.23 4.43 15.26
CA MET A 115 -0.11 3.05 15.76
C MET A 115 0.85 2.85 16.95
N PRO A 116 1.98 3.58 17.08
CA PRO A 116 2.94 3.33 18.14
C PRO A 116 2.33 3.36 19.55
N GLY A 117 2.61 2.32 20.33
CA GLY A 117 2.13 2.19 21.70
C GLY A 117 0.64 1.84 21.86
N LEU A 118 -0.14 1.74 20.79
CA LEU A 118 -1.54 1.31 20.87
C LEU A 118 -1.67 -0.19 21.10
N THR A 119 -2.74 -0.60 21.78
CA THR A 119 -3.10 -2.01 21.99
C THR A 119 -4.60 -2.26 21.73
N ASP A 120 -4.95 -3.53 21.60
CA ASP A 120 -6.31 -4.06 21.59
C ASP A 120 -7.22 -3.38 20.55
N GLY A 121 -8.49 -3.13 20.90
CA GLY A 121 -9.49 -2.64 19.94
C GLY A 121 -9.07 -1.38 19.17
N ILE A 122 -8.32 -0.48 19.81
CA ILE A 122 -7.82 0.74 19.17
C ILE A 122 -6.72 0.39 18.16
N ALA A 123 -5.76 -0.47 18.53
CA ALA A 123 -4.73 -0.95 17.60
C ALA A 123 -5.33 -1.70 16.41
N LEU A 124 -6.40 -2.49 16.63
CA LEU A 124 -7.12 -3.17 15.55
C LEU A 124 -7.78 -2.18 14.58
N ALA A 125 -8.45 -1.15 15.10
CA ALA A 125 -9.07 -0.11 14.27
C ALA A 125 -8.03 0.68 13.47
N VAL A 126 -6.90 1.03 14.09
CA VAL A 126 -5.78 1.72 13.43
C VAL A 126 -5.15 0.83 12.35
N ALA A 127 -5.01 -0.47 12.64
CA ALA A 127 -4.52 -1.43 11.68
C ALA A 127 -5.41 -1.56 10.45
N LEU A 128 -6.73 -1.62 10.65
CA LEU A 128 -7.67 -1.59 9.54
C LEU A 128 -7.48 -0.32 8.69
N GLY A 129 -7.28 0.83 9.32
CA GLY A 129 -7.04 2.11 8.63
C GLY A 129 -5.83 2.09 7.69
N PHE A 130 -4.65 1.67 8.16
CA PHE A 130 -3.49 1.59 7.28
C PHE A 130 -3.60 0.47 6.25
N MET A 131 -4.32 -0.62 6.55
CA MET A 131 -4.52 -1.74 5.62
C MET A 131 -5.46 -1.36 4.47
N LEU A 132 -6.51 -0.60 4.73
CA LEU A 132 -7.35 0.00 3.68
C LEU A 132 -6.52 0.88 2.74
N GLY A 133 -5.58 1.66 3.29
CA GLY A 133 -4.62 2.44 2.50
C GLY A 133 -3.69 1.57 1.66
N ALA A 134 -3.06 0.56 2.28
CA ALA A 134 -2.11 -0.34 1.61
C ALA A 134 -2.74 -1.15 0.47
N PHE A 135 -3.90 -1.74 0.71
CA PHE A 135 -4.63 -2.49 -0.32
C PHE A 135 -5.22 -1.55 -1.36
N GLY A 136 -5.76 -0.39 -0.95
CA GLY A 136 -6.28 0.61 -1.88
C GLY A 136 -5.23 1.11 -2.88
N GLN A 137 -3.94 1.13 -2.54
CA GLN A 137 -2.88 1.59 -3.44
C GLN A 137 -2.56 0.61 -4.59
N ILE A 138 -2.91 -0.67 -4.47
CA ILE A 138 -2.61 -1.72 -5.45
C ILE A 138 -3.02 -1.34 -6.88
N PRO A 139 -4.28 -0.94 -7.17
CA PRO A 139 -4.73 -0.62 -8.53
C PRO A 139 -4.11 0.66 -9.11
N ILE A 140 -3.49 1.54 -8.32
CA ILE A 140 -3.11 2.89 -8.77
C ILE A 140 -1.98 2.83 -9.81
N ASN A 141 -0.92 2.08 -9.53
CA ASN A 141 0.20 1.97 -10.48
C ASN A 141 -0.23 1.25 -11.77
N ASP A 142 -1.15 0.28 -11.68
CA ASP A 142 -1.71 -0.40 -12.86
C ASP A 142 -2.52 0.55 -13.73
N TYR A 143 -3.33 1.39 -13.08
CA TYR A 143 -4.09 2.44 -13.73
C TYR A 143 -3.18 3.41 -14.47
N MET A 144 -2.17 3.98 -13.78
CA MET A 144 -1.25 4.95 -14.38
C MET A 144 -0.54 4.37 -15.60
N ILE A 145 0.01 3.15 -15.49
CA ILE A 145 0.69 2.47 -16.61
C ILE A 145 -0.27 2.25 -17.79
N SER A 146 -1.52 1.86 -17.52
CA SER A 146 -2.50 1.61 -18.58
C SER A 146 -2.88 2.88 -19.36
N LYS A 147 -2.83 4.06 -18.71
CA LYS A 147 -3.09 5.34 -19.35
C LYS A 147 -1.87 5.93 -20.06
N THR A 148 -0.65 5.58 -19.63
CA THR A 148 0.59 6.19 -20.17
C THR A 148 1.30 5.35 -21.23
N ALA A 149 0.97 4.07 -21.42
CA ALA A 149 1.69 3.19 -22.34
C ALA A 149 0.78 2.25 -23.16
N LYS A 150 1.16 1.98 -24.41
CA LYS A 150 0.46 1.06 -25.34
C LYS A 150 1.39 -0.02 -25.90
N GLY A 151 0.81 -1.11 -26.40
CA GLY A 151 1.51 -2.19 -27.10
C GLY A 151 2.66 -2.80 -26.30
N ALA A 152 3.78 -3.10 -26.98
CA ALA A 152 4.95 -3.74 -26.40
C ALA A 152 5.60 -2.93 -25.26
N TYR A 153 5.50 -1.60 -25.28
CA TYR A 153 6.04 -0.76 -24.21
C TYR A 153 5.30 -0.94 -22.89
N ARG A 154 3.97 -1.15 -22.93
CA ARG A 154 3.16 -1.42 -21.74
C ARG A 154 3.61 -2.72 -21.06
N ALA A 155 3.80 -3.79 -21.84
CA ALA A 155 4.31 -5.07 -21.33
C ALA A 155 5.71 -4.92 -20.70
N ARG A 156 6.63 -4.17 -21.32
CA ARG A 156 7.97 -3.90 -20.78
C ARG A 156 7.91 -3.15 -19.45
N ILE A 157 7.07 -2.12 -19.34
CA ILE A 157 6.91 -1.35 -18.09
C ILE A 157 6.37 -2.23 -16.96
N TYR A 158 5.39 -3.10 -17.23
CA TYR A 158 4.95 -4.08 -16.24
C TYR A 158 6.07 -5.04 -15.84
N GLY A 159 6.85 -5.53 -16.80
CA GLY A 159 8.02 -6.37 -16.52
C GLY A 159 9.00 -5.72 -15.54
N VAL A 160 9.41 -4.47 -15.81
CA VAL A 160 10.29 -3.71 -14.92
C VAL A 160 9.64 -3.49 -13.55
N ARG A 161 8.35 -3.14 -13.52
CA ARG A 161 7.60 -2.95 -12.28
C ARG A 161 7.62 -4.22 -11.42
N TYR A 162 7.39 -5.39 -12.00
CA TYR A 162 7.41 -6.66 -11.27
C TYR A 162 8.81 -6.97 -10.72
N VAL A 163 9.87 -6.72 -11.49
CA VAL A 163 11.26 -6.87 -11.00
C VAL A 163 11.49 -5.98 -9.78
N VAL A 164 11.04 -4.72 -9.81
CA VAL A 164 11.13 -3.81 -8.66
C VAL A 164 10.36 -4.37 -7.47
N SER A 165 9.11 -4.80 -7.65
CA SER A 165 8.29 -5.36 -6.56
C SER A 165 8.91 -6.62 -5.95
N PHE A 166 9.45 -7.54 -6.76
CA PHE A 166 10.12 -8.75 -6.28
C PHE A 166 11.44 -8.45 -5.55
N THR A 167 12.18 -7.43 -6.01
CA THR A 167 13.38 -6.98 -5.32
C THR A 167 13.01 -6.43 -3.95
N VAL A 168 11.98 -5.59 -3.88
CA VAL A 168 11.47 -5.07 -2.61
C VAL A 168 10.95 -6.19 -1.72
N LEU A 169 10.27 -7.21 -2.26
CA LEU A 169 9.84 -8.39 -1.51
C LEU A 169 11.00 -9.06 -0.80
N ALA A 170 12.07 -9.36 -1.53
CA ALA A 170 13.26 -10.02 -0.99
C ALA A 170 13.94 -9.20 0.12
N LEU A 171 13.90 -7.86 0.02
CA LEU A 171 14.51 -6.95 1.00
C LEU A 171 13.61 -6.67 2.21
N THR A 172 12.29 -6.82 2.07
CA THR A 172 11.33 -6.41 3.09
C THR A 172 11.39 -7.31 4.33
N LEU A 173 11.50 -8.63 4.18
CA LEU A 173 11.59 -9.52 5.34
C LEU A 173 12.86 -9.28 6.20
N PRO A 174 14.07 -9.16 5.61
CA PRO A 174 15.26 -8.75 6.36
C PRO A 174 15.10 -7.38 7.03
N LEU A 175 14.52 -6.39 6.32
CA LEU A 175 14.23 -5.07 6.88
C LEU A 175 13.37 -5.18 8.14
N ILE A 176 12.23 -5.88 8.06
CA ILE A 176 11.34 -6.10 9.22
C ILE A 176 12.11 -6.76 10.36
N SER A 177 12.86 -7.84 10.06
CA SER A 177 13.59 -8.60 11.08
C SER A 177 14.61 -7.74 11.82
N VAL A 178 15.42 -6.95 11.12
CA VAL A 178 16.43 -6.06 11.71
C VAL A 178 15.76 -4.94 12.51
N VAL A 179 14.73 -4.30 11.97
CA VAL A 179 14.04 -3.21 12.66
C VAL A 179 13.38 -3.72 13.94
N TYR A 180 12.62 -4.82 13.83
CA TYR A 180 11.90 -5.42 14.95
C TYR A 180 12.86 -5.86 16.06
N LYS A 181 13.97 -6.52 15.73
CA LYS A 181 14.95 -6.99 16.73
C LYS A 181 15.58 -5.86 17.52
N ASN A 182 15.81 -4.69 16.90
CA ASN A 182 16.54 -3.59 17.52
C ASN A 182 15.61 -2.56 18.21
N TRP A 183 14.42 -2.31 17.66
CA TRP A 183 13.53 -1.24 18.11
C TRP A 183 12.04 -1.62 18.18
N GLY A 184 11.68 -2.86 17.84
CA GLY A 184 10.29 -3.34 17.84
C GLY A 184 9.42 -2.77 16.71
N PHE A 185 8.11 -3.06 16.77
CA PHE A 185 7.16 -2.64 15.73
C PHE A 185 6.87 -1.14 15.71
N ASP A 186 7.04 -0.42 16.82
CA ASP A 186 6.82 1.03 16.85
C ASP A 186 7.73 1.75 15.86
N MET A 187 8.99 1.34 15.78
CA MET A 187 9.93 1.87 14.80
C MET A 187 9.57 1.47 13.36
N LEU A 188 9.05 0.25 13.15
CA LEU A 188 8.55 -0.16 11.84
C LEU A 188 7.43 0.78 11.38
N PHE A 189 6.46 1.09 12.25
CA PHE A 189 5.38 2.02 11.91
C PHE A 189 5.89 3.42 11.58
N LEU A 190 6.89 3.95 12.30
CA LEU A 190 7.50 5.24 11.98
C LEU A 190 8.21 5.23 10.61
N ILE A 191 8.92 4.14 10.28
CA ILE A 191 9.54 3.96 8.97
C ILE A 191 8.47 3.94 7.87
N LEU A 192 7.36 3.22 8.09
CA LEU A 192 6.24 3.14 7.13
C LEU A 192 5.48 4.47 7.00
N ALA A 193 5.38 5.26 8.07
CA ALA A 193 4.87 6.64 8.00
C ALA A 193 5.79 7.52 7.13
N GLY A 194 7.11 7.38 7.29
CA GLY A 194 8.10 8.03 6.42
C GLY A 194 7.96 7.62 4.96
N ALA A 195 7.75 6.33 4.69
CA ALA A 195 7.46 5.81 3.34
C ALA A 195 6.18 6.42 2.75
N ALA A 196 5.12 6.57 3.56
CA ALA A 196 3.89 7.23 3.14
C ALA A 196 4.10 8.72 2.79
N ILE A 197 4.97 9.43 3.53
CA ILE A 197 5.38 10.81 3.22
C ILE A 197 6.17 10.87 1.90
N VAL A 198 7.07 9.91 1.64
CA VAL A 198 7.79 9.83 0.36
C VAL A 198 6.82 9.64 -0.80
N ILE A 199 5.80 8.78 -0.65
CA ILE A 199 4.74 8.64 -1.66
C ILE A 199 3.98 9.96 -1.82
N LEU A 200 3.54 10.57 -0.72
CA LEU A 200 2.76 11.81 -0.74
C LEU A 200 3.50 12.94 -1.48
N THR A 201 4.79 13.10 -1.20
CA THR A 201 5.65 14.11 -1.85
C THR A 201 5.89 13.78 -3.32
N ALA A 202 6.19 12.53 -3.67
CA ALA A 202 6.35 12.10 -5.07
C ALA A 202 5.06 12.33 -5.89
N VAL A 203 3.91 11.98 -5.34
CA VAL A 203 2.60 12.14 -5.99
C VAL A 203 2.18 13.61 -6.06
N ALA A 204 2.54 14.45 -5.09
CA ALA A 204 2.27 15.89 -5.15
C ALA A 204 2.91 16.54 -6.38
N ILE A 205 4.03 15.97 -6.87
CA ILE A 205 4.78 16.41 -8.05
C ILE A 205 4.21 15.78 -9.34
N LEU A 206 3.28 14.82 -9.26
CA LEU A 206 2.64 14.19 -10.42
C LEU A 206 1.81 15.24 -11.22
N PRO A 207 1.90 15.26 -12.56
CA PRO A 207 1.09 16.16 -13.38
C PRO A 207 -0.41 15.86 -13.20
N LYS A 208 -1.25 16.91 -13.30
CA LYS A 208 -2.71 16.77 -13.14
C LYS A 208 -3.35 15.92 -14.24
N GLN A 209 -2.75 15.94 -15.43
CA GLN A 209 -3.14 15.11 -16.57
C GLN A 209 -1.98 14.17 -16.88
N LEU A 210 -2.28 12.87 -16.96
CA LEU A 210 -1.28 11.90 -17.39
C LEU A 210 -1.03 12.06 -18.90
N PRO A 211 0.23 11.93 -19.36
CA PRO A 211 0.51 11.91 -20.79
C PRO A 211 -0.24 10.75 -21.45
N SER A 212 -1.04 11.07 -22.47
CA SER A 212 -1.72 10.09 -23.30
C SER A 212 -0.85 9.77 -24.53
N PRO A 213 -0.68 8.48 -24.89
CA PRO A 213 -0.01 8.08 -26.12
C PRO A 213 -0.64 8.69 -27.39
N ASP A 214 -1.91 9.07 -27.35
CA ASP A 214 -2.64 9.67 -28.48
C ASP A 214 -2.50 11.20 -28.54
N ALA A 215 -1.95 11.82 -27.49
CA ALA A 215 -1.73 13.26 -27.42
C ALA A 215 -0.35 13.66 -27.97
N GLU A 216 0.25 12.85 -28.87
CA GLU A 216 1.41 13.29 -29.64
C GLU A 216 1.04 14.60 -30.35
N PRO A 217 1.70 15.73 -30.03
CA PRO A 217 1.53 16.91 -30.85
C PRO A 217 2.13 16.55 -32.21
N VAL A 218 1.26 16.44 -33.23
CA VAL A 218 1.69 16.50 -34.62
C VAL A 218 2.45 17.81 -34.72
N ALA A 219 3.78 17.74 -34.90
CA ALA A 219 4.60 18.91 -35.10
C ALA A 219 3.97 19.67 -36.27
N ALA A 220 3.54 20.91 -36.03
CA ALA A 220 3.11 21.79 -37.10
C ALA A 220 4.31 21.96 -38.05
N GLU A 221 4.08 21.58 -39.30
CA GLU A 221 5.01 21.62 -40.42
C GLU A 221 5.56 23.03 -40.67
#